data_AF-A0AAV2PY40-F1
#
_entry.id   AF-A0AAV2PY40-F1
#
_cell.length_a   1.000
_cell.length_b   1.000
_cell.length_c   1.000
_cell.angle_alpha   90.00
_cell.angle_beta   90.00
_cell.angle_gamma   90.00
#
_symmetry.space_group_name_H-M   'P 1'
#
loop_
_entity.id
_entity.type
_entity.pdbx_description
1 polymer ?
#
loop_
_entity_poly.entity_id
_entity_poly.type
_entity_poly.pdbx_seq_one_letter_code
_entity_poly.pdbx_strand_id
1 'polypeptide(L)'
;MATTLSRRSRSGPVSQLSIQNSTGNMGMADYPSEYNPKIHGPYDPARFYGKVDTALGQVKLGELGSWVGRRNLSPAGIVGACSRAWWRWQHKYMLPKKTGVAPFLQLAVGSMAFFYALNYGKMVHHRNYKHHW
;
A
#
# COMPACT_ATOMS: atom_id res chain seq x y z
N MET A 1 14.19 66.73 -27.63
CA MET A 1 13.50 66.71 -26.32
C MET A 1 12.72 65.42 -26.20
N ALA A 2 13.13 64.56 -25.23
CA ALA A 2 12.33 63.64 -24.39
C ALA A 2 11.22 62.75 -25.03
N THR A 3 11.33 61.40 -24.94
CA THR A 3 10.47 60.50 -24.10
C THR A 3 9.73 59.52 -25.03
N THR A 4 9.61 58.19 -24.89
CA THR A 4 9.60 57.23 -23.76
C THR A 4 9.86 55.80 -24.26
N LEU A 5 10.58 55.00 -23.46
CA LEU A 5 10.59 53.53 -23.48
C LEU A 5 9.24 53.00 -22.96
N SER A 6 8.62 52.04 -23.64
CA SER A 6 7.56 51.20 -23.07
C SER A 6 7.95 49.72 -23.15
N ARG A 7 8.77 49.29 -22.18
CA ARG A 7 9.03 47.88 -21.90
C ARG A 7 7.78 47.30 -21.23
N ARG A 8 6.94 46.61 -21.99
CA ARG A 8 5.74 45.94 -21.46
C ARG A 8 6.14 44.68 -20.69
N SER A 9 6.38 44.85 -19.39
CA SER A 9 6.34 43.74 -18.43
C SER A 9 4.90 43.21 -18.38
N ARG A 10 4.72 41.92 -18.64
CA ARG A 10 3.54 41.17 -18.18
C ARG A 10 4.04 39.94 -17.45
N SER A 11 4.48 40.17 -16.21
CA SER A 11 4.44 39.18 -15.15
C SER A 11 2.97 38.85 -14.84
N GLY A 12 2.46 37.74 -15.39
CA GLY A 12 1.24 37.10 -14.90
C GLY A 12 1.62 35.92 -13.98
N PRO A 13 1.02 35.75 -12.80
CA PRO A 13 1.35 34.67 -11.89
C PRO A 13 0.87 33.31 -12.42
N VAL A 14 1.78 32.34 -12.47
CA VAL A 14 1.57 30.91 -12.86
C VAL A 14 0.77 30.16 -11.79
N SER A 15 -0.43 30.64 -11.45
CA SER A 15 -1.19 30.17 -10.28
C SER A 15 -2.59 29.66 -10.58
N GLN A 16 -3.01 29.55 -11.84
CA GLN A 16 -4.37 29.14 -12.19
C GLN A 16 -4.33 28.23 -13.41
N LEU A 17 -4.12 26.93 -13.19
CA LEU A 17 -4.71 25.78 -13.93
C LEU A 17 -4.16 24.47 -13.31
N SER A 18 -4.18 24.39 -11.98
CA SER A 18 -4.30 23.12 -11.28
C SER A 18 -5.78 22.76 -11.28
N ILE A 19 -6.11 21.52 -11.65
CA ILE A 19 -7.45 20.88 -11.64
C ILE A 19 -8.13 20.84 -13.02
N GLN A 20 -7.80 19.79 -13.78
CA GLN A 20 -8.64 18.94 -14.66
C GLN A 20 -7.64 18.14 -15.51
N ASN A 21 -7.35 16.87 -15.24
CA ASN A 21 -8.27 15.75 -15.44
C ASN A 21 -7.70 14.49 -14.77
N SER A 22 -8.25 14.06 -13.62
CA SER A 22 -7.80 12.88 -12.86
C SER A 22 -8.39 11.57 -13.43
N THR A 23 -8.40 11.42 -14.74
CA THR A 23 -8.73 10.17 -15.46
C THR A 23 -7.56 9.75 -16.34
N GLY A 24 -6.34 9.93 -15.84
CA GLY A 24 -5.15 9.30 -16.40
C GLY A 24 -5.05 7.89 -15.82
N ASN A 25 -4.96 6.89 -16.69
CA ASN A 25 -4.54 5.55 -16.32
C ASN A 25 -3.32 5.66 -15.39
N MET A 26 -3.46 5.30 -14.12
CA MET A 26 -2.34 5.28 -13.18
C MET A 26 -1.33 4.28 -13.73
N GLY A 27 -0.25 4.76 -14.35
CA GLY A 27 0.81 3.93 -14.86
C GLY A 27 1.55 3.26 -13.70
N MET A 28 2.15 2.09 -13.95
CA MET A 28 2.95 1.36 -12.96
C MET A 28 4.07 2.21 -12.32
N ALA A 29 4.52 3.25 -13.02
CA ALA A 29 5.61 4.15 -12.59
C ALA A 29 5.12 5.46 -11.96
N ASP A 30 3.81 5.71 -11.91
CA ASP A 30 3.27 6.95 -11.35
C ASP A 30 3.17 6.87 -9.83
N TYR A 31 3.36 8.01 -9.17
CA TYR A 31 3.08 8.13 -7.75
C TYR A 31 1.57 8.01 -7.49
N PRO A 32 1.16 7.47 -6.33
CA PRO A 32 -0.26 7.44 -5.98
C PRO A 32 -0.82 8.86 -5.95
N SER A 33 -2.04 9.02 -6.45
CA SER A 33 -2.71 10.33 -6.57
C SER A 33 -2.80 11.11 -5.25
N GLU A 34 -2.76 10.42 -4.13
CA GLU A 34 -2.85 10.95 -2.78
C GLU A 34 -1.50 11.45 -2.23
N TYR A 35 -0.38 11.18 -2.92
CA TYR A 35 0.94 11.62 -2.49
C TYR A 35 1.25 13.06 -2.92
N ASN A 36 1.47 13.93 -1.94
CA ASN A 36 2.03 15.26 -2.14
C ASN A 36 3.44 15.39 -1.52
N PRO A 37 4.51 15.59 -2.33
CA PRO A 37 5.88 15.69 -1.84
C PRO A 37 6.11 16.89 -0.91
N LYS A 38 5.33 17.96 -1.04
CA LYS A 38 5.44 19.15 -0.16
C LYS A 38 4.96 18.86 1.27
N ILE A 39 4.01 17.95 1.42
CA ILE A 39 3.40 17.61 2.72
C ILE A 39 4.09 16.38 3.33
N HIS A 40 4.42 15.39 2.51
CA HIS A 40 4.88 14.09 2.99
C HIS A 40 6.40 13.92 3.02
N GLY A 41 7.16 14.83 2.39
CA GLY A 41 8.60 14.67 2.22
C GLY A 41 8.92 13.60 1.17
N PRO A 42 10.09 12.93 1.26
CA PRO A 42 10.46 11.86 0.35
C PRO A 42 9.43 10.72 0.32
N TYR A 43 9.27 10.11 -0.86
CA TYR A 43 8.32 9.02 -1.03
C TYR A 43 8.76 7.76 -0.26
N ASP A 44 7.93 7.32 0.67
CA ASP A 44 8.03 6.02 1.34
C ASP A 44 6.99 5.03 0.75
N PRO A 45 7.42 3.93 0.11
CA PRO A 45 6.53 2.93 -0.47
C PRO A 45 5.84 2.04 0.59
N ALA A 46 6.28 2.07 1.85
CA ALA A 46 5.57 1.41 2.95
C ALA A 46 4.39 2.26 3.44
N ARG A 47 4.35 3.56 3.19
CA ARG A 47 3.34 4.46 3.76
C ARG A 47 2.04 4.44 2.97
N PHE A 48 0.92 4.61 3.68
CA PHE A 48 -0.39 4.86 3.05
C PHE A 48 -0.67 6.36 3.11
N TYR A 49 -0.90 6.98 1.95
CA TYR A 49 -1.11 8.43 1.81
C TYR A 49 -2.60 8.84 1.79
N GLY A 50 -3.51 7.87 1.65
CA GLY A 50 -4.95 8.14 1.70
C GLY A 50 -5.47 8.36 3.13
N LYS A 51 -6.80 8.46 3.24
CA LYS A 51 -7.49 8.63 4.53
C LYS A 51 -7.26 7.43 5.45
N VAL A 52 -6.58 7.65 6.57
CA VAL A 52 -6.34 6.62 7.59
C VAL A 52 -7.68 6.25 8.25
N ASP A 53 -8.05 4.98 8.21
CA ASP A 53 -9.16 4.42 9.00
C ASP A 53 -8.62 3.88 10.33
N THR A 54 -9.53 3.60 11.25
CA THR A 54 -9.27 2.99 12.56
C THR A 54 -8.41 1.74 12.41
N ALA A 55 -7.37 1.63 13.23
CA ALA A 55 -6.52 0.44 13.27
C ALA A 55 -7.37 -0.77 13.70
N LEU A 56 -7.15 -1.94 13.07
CA LEU A 56 -7.93 -3.16 13.34
C LEU A 56 -8.03 -3.47 14.84
N GLY A 57 -6.94 -3.28 15.60
CA GLY A 57 -6.90 -3.55 17.05
C GLY A 57 -7.72 -2.58 17.92
N GLN A 58 -8.28 -1.51 17.36
CA GLN A 58 -9.13 -0.55 18.06
C GLN A 58 -10.61 -0.64 17.64
N VAL A 59 -10.95 -1.57 16.74
CA VAL A 59 -12.30 -1.75 16.21
C VAL A 59 -13.09 -2.65 17.15
N LYS A 60 -14.33 -2.27 17.48
CA LYS A 60 -15.24 -3.12 18.24
C LYS A 60 -15.72 -4.28 17.36
N LEU A 61 -15.88 -5.48 17.94
CA LEU A 61 -16.28 -6.67 17.18
C LEU A 61 -17.62 -6.50 16.44
N GLY A 62 -18.58 -5.79 17.03
CA GLY A 62 -19.87 -5.49 16.38
C GLY A 62 -19.77 -4.53 15.19
N GLU A 63 -18.67 -3.77 15.07
CA GLU A 63 -18.44 -2.80 13.99
C GLU A 63 -17.53 -3.38 12.88
N LEU A 64 -17.03 -4.61 13.05
CA LEU A 64 -16.03 -5.21 12.17
C LEU A 64 -16.51 -5.33 10.72
N GLY A 65 -17.77 -5.72 10.51
CA GLY A 65 -18.36 -5.81 9.16
C GLY A 65 -18.38 -4.47 8.43
N SER A 66 -18.81 -3.40 9.13
CA SER A 66 -18.78 -2.04 8.58
C SER A 66 -17.34 -1.57 8.33
N TRP A 67 -16.41 -1.91 9.23
CA TRP A 67 -15.00 -1.57 9.07
C TRP A 67 -14.37 -2.23 7.82
N VAL A 68 -14.69 -3.50 7.55
CA VAL A 68 -14.24 -4.18 6.32
C VAL A 68 -14.89 -3.53 5.09
N GLY A 69 -16.18 -3.18 5.15
CA GLY A 69 -16.91 -2.56 4.04
C GLY A 69 -16.37 -1.18 3.62
N ARG A 70 -15.68 -0.46 4.50
CA ARG A 70 -15.02 0.81 4.17
C ARG A 70 -13.69 0.64 3.43
N ARG A 71 -13.14 -0.57 3.34
CA ARG A 71 -11.85 -0.83 2.68
C ARG A 71 -12.02 -0.89 1.17
N ASN A 72 -11.01 -0.38 0.46
CA ASN A 72 -10.93 -0.50 -0.99
C ASN A 72 -10.53 -1.94 -1.36
N LEU A 73 -11.54 -2.76 -1.70
CA LEU A 73 -11.37 -4.15 -2.13
C LEU A 73 -11.20 -4.30 -3.66
N SER A 74 -10.97 -3.20 -4.39
CA SER A 74 -10.61 -3.29 -5.80
C SER A 74 -9.29 -4.07 -5.97
N PRO A 75 -9.08 -4.78 -7.10
CA PRO A 75 -7.83 -5.50 -7.34
C PRO A 75 -6.58 -4.61 -7.19
N ALA A 76 -6.64 -3.37 -7.69
CA ALA A 76 -5.57 -2.40 -7.54
C ALA A 76 -5.35 -2.00 -6.06
N GLY A 77 -6.42 -1.83 -5.30
CA GLY A 77 -6.36 -1.56 -3.86
C GLY A 77 -5.69 -2.68 -3.07
N ILE A 78 -6.02 -3.93 -3.40
CA ILE A 78 -5.42 -5.13 -2.79
C ILE A 78 -3.94 -5.24 -3.14
N VAL A 79 -3.58 -5.12 -4.43
CA VAL A 79 -2.17 -5.17 -4.86
C VAL A 79 -1.36 -4.05 -4.20
N GLY A 80 -1.91 -2.84 -4.11
CA GLY A 80 -1.28 -1.73 -3.40
C GLY A 80 -1.11 -2.01 -1.90
N ALA A 81 -2.09 -2.65 -1.26
CA ALA A 81 -1.97 -3.05 0.15
C ALA A 81 -0.90 -4.13 0.36
N CYS A 82 -0.86 -5.15 -0.50
CA CYS A 82 0.18 -6.18 -0.48
C CYS A 82 1.58 -5.58 -0.70
N SER A 83 1.74 -4.67 -1.66
CA SER A 83 3.01 -3.97 -1.91
C SER A 83 3.48 -3.18 -0.69
N ARG A 84 2.59 -2.42 -0.04
CA ARG A 84 2.94 -1.70 1.21
C ARG A 84 3.30 -2.66 2.35
N ALA A 85 2.61 -3.79 2.47
CA ALA A 85 2.92 -4.80 3.48
C ALA A 85 4.29 -5.45 3.21
N TRP A 86 4.60 -5.72 1.95
CA TRP A 86 5.90 -6.19 1.50
C TRP A 86 7.01 -5.21 1.88
N TRP A 87 6.87 -3.93 1.58
CA TRP A 87 7.88 -2.92 1.95
C TRP A 87 8.06 -2.78 3.47
N ARG A 88 6.99 -2.87 4.26
CA ARG A 88 7.09 -2.93 5.74
C ARG A 88 7.90 -4.13 6.21
N TRP A 89 7.66 -5.29 5.63
CA TRP A 89 8.36 -6.52 5.96
C TRP A 89 9.84 -6.45 5.54
N GLN A 90 10.11 -5.95 4.33
CA GLN A 90 11.46 -5.72 3.81
C GLN A 90 12.26 -4.81 4.74
N HIS A 91 11.72 -3.64 5.11
CA HIS A 91 12.39 -2.70 6.01
C HIS A 91 12.70 -3.30 7.38
N LYS A 92 11.83 -4.19 7.87
CA LYS A 92 11.97 -4.80 9.20
C LYS A 92 12.92 -6.00 9.22
N TYR A 93 12.91 -6.83 8.18
CA TYR A 93 13.56 -8.14 8.24
C TYR A 93 14.62 -8.39 7.16
N MET A 94 14.59 -7.74 6.00
CA MET A 94 15.54 -8.02 4.91
C MET A 94 16.57 -6.92 4.66
N LEU A 95 16.13 -5.66 4.67
CA LEU A 95 16.97 -4.47 4.41
C LEU A 95 17.91 -4.04 5.55
N PRO A 96 17.76 -4.47 6.83
CA PRO A 96 18.76 -4.14 7.85
C PRO A 96 20.18 -4.61 7.46
N LYS A 97 21.21 -3.82 7.80
CA LYS A 97 22.61 -4.16 7.47
C LYS A 97 23.09 -5.49 8.06
N LYS A 98 22.51 -5.90 9.20
CA LYS A 98 22.77 -7.17 9.88
C LYS A 98 21.48 -7.98 9.92
N THR A 99 21.16 -8.65 8.82
CA THR A 99 19.97 -9.49 8.71
C THR A 99 20.22 -10.87 9.30
N GLY A 100 19.33 -11.32 10.18
CA GLY A 100 19.33 -12.68 10.72
C GLY A 100 18.57 -13.68 9.83
N VAL A 101 18.39 -14.91 10.32
CA VAL A 101 17.68 -15.97 9.56
C VAL A 101 16.14 -15.79 9.53
N ALA A 102 15.61 -14.86 10.32
CA ALA A 102 14.18 -14.64 10.51
C ALA A 102 13.33 -14.49 9.22
N PRO A 103 13.67 -13.64 8.23
CA PRO A 103 12.85 -13.52 7.01
C PRO A 103 12.74 -14.84 6.24
N PHE A 104 13.80 -15.65 6.23
CA PHE A 104 13.82 -16.93 5.54
C PHE A 104 12.93 -17.97 6.24
N LEU A 105 12.98 -18.03 7.58
CA LEU A 105 12.09 -18.90 8.34
C LEU A 105 10.62 -18.48 8.20
N GLN A 106 10.34 -17.18 8.19
CA GLN A 106 8.97 -16.68 7.97
C GLN A 106 8.44 -17.08 6.58
N LEU A 107 9.28 -16.96 5.55
CA LEU A 107 8.91 -17.40 4.19
C LEU A 107 8.71 -18.92 4.13
N ALA A 108 9.57 -19.71 4.79
CA ALA A 108 9.46 -21.17 4.83
C ALA A 108 8.20 -21.64 5.57
N VAL A 109 7.87 -21.05 6.72
CA VAL A 109 6.63 -21.37 7.45
C VAL A 109 5.42 -20.92 6.66
N GLY A 110 5.47 -19.73 6.05
CA GLY A 110 4.41 -19.22 5.19
C GLY A 110 4.16 -20.12 3.98
N SER A 111 5.22 -20.61 3.31
CA SER A 111 5.09 -21.52 2.18
C SER A 111 4.54 -22.88 2.62
N MET A 112 5.00 -23.42 3.75
CA MET A 112 4.46 -24.67 4.30
C MET A 112 2.96 -24.56 4.59
N ALA A 113 2.51 -23.46 5.19
CA ALA A 113 1.09 -23.20 5.44
C ALA A 113 0.29 -23.03 4.13
N PHE A 114 0.83 -22.29 3.16
CA PHE A 114 0.20 -22.09 1.86
C PHE A 114 0.02 -23.41 1.10
N PHE A 115 1.07 -24.23 1.02
CA PHE A 115 1.01 -25.54 0.36
C PHE A 115 0.14 -26.53 1.13
N TYR A 116 0.10 -26.45 2.46
CA TYR A 116 -0.85 -27.21 3.27
C TYR A 116 -2.29 -26.85 2.90
N ALA A 117 -2.61 -25.55 2.79
CA ALA A 117 -3.94 -25.09 2.40
C ALA A 117 -4.33 -25.56 0.98
N LEU A 118 -3.41 -25.46 0.01
CA LEU A 118 -3.64 -25.95 -1.35
C LEU A 118 -3.88 -27.46 -1.41
N ASN A 119 -3.20 -28.24 -0.56
CA ASN A 119 -3.33 -29.69 -0.51
C ASN A 119 -4.35 -30.18 0.52
N TYR A 120 -5.03 -29.28 1.25
CA TYR A 120 -5.92 -29.64 2.36
C TYR A 120 -7.04 -30.58 1.91
N GLY A 121 -7.61 -30.35 0.73
CA GLY A 121 -8.66 -31.21 0.16
C GLY A 121 -8.23 -32.66 -0.02
N LYS A 122 -6.93 -32.92 -0.30
CA LYS A 122 -6.39 -34.29 -0.42
C LYS A 122 -6.20 -34.97 0.94
N MET A 123 -5.96 -34.19 1.99
CA MET A 123 -5.63 -34.69 3.33
C MET A 123 -6.85 -34.75 4.27
N VAL A 124 -7.97 -34.14 3.90
CA VAL A 124 -9.17 -34.00 4.76
C VAL A 124 -9.73 -35.34 5.23
N HIS A 125 -9.53 -36.42 4.46
CA HIS A 125 -9.99 -37.77 4.80
C HIS A 125 -9.35 -38.32 6.08
N HIS A 126 -8.15 -37.87 6.43
CA HIS A 126 -7.43 -38.32 7.63
C HIS A 126 -7.97 -37.70 8.94
N ARG A 127 -8.86 -36.69 8.86
CA ARG A 127 -9.45 -36.02 10.03
C ARG A 127 -10.22 -36.97 10.95
N ASN A 128 -10.94 -37.92 10.37
CA ASN A 128 -11.82 -38.83 11.11
C ASN A 128 -11.19 -40.21 11.33
N TYR A 129 -9.91 -40.38 10.98
CA TYR A 129 -9.22 -41.65 11.13
C TYR A 129 -8.62 -41.74 12.55
N LYS A 130 -8.79 -42.89 13.21
CA LYS A 130 -8.12 -43.16 14.49
C LYS A 130 -6.68 -43.55 14.20
N HIS A 131 -5.74 -42.65 14.52
CA HIS A 131 -4.29 -42.89 14.34
C HIS A 131 -3.61 -43.48 15.59
N HIS A 132 -4.27 -43.37 16.73
CA HIS A 132 -3.80 -43.90 18.00
C HIS A 132 -4.76 -44.99 18.47
N TRP A 133 -4.19 -46.06 19.02
CA TRP A 133 -4.91 -47.14 19.68
C TRP A 133 -5.38 -46.70 21.08
#